data_AF-A0A2D3WD79-F1
#
_entry.id   AF-A0A2D3WD79-F1
#
_cell.length_a   1.000
_cell.length_b   1.000
_cell.length_c   1.000
_cell.angle_alpha   90.00
_cell.angle_beta   90.00
_cell.angle_gamma   90.00
#
_symmetry.space_group_name_H-M   'P 1'
#
loop_
_entity.id
_entity.type
_entity.pdbx_description
1 polymer ?
#
loop_
_entity_poly.entity_id
_entity_poly.type
_entity_poly.pdbx_seq_one_letter_code
_entity_poly.pdbx_strand_id
1 'polypeptide(L)'
;MLSYQLQSAIKDLETLISLSRDDINDIKEAKHNPQFDRLSIKEEKIKSFEQKKAMIDREISKLMTQHPTAPLSELLDNEQHQQLDSLKEHLSLLREVNQQYAKMVLSVGSFYNTLLERLVPTQMQGYQKVATSEASFLEIRA
;
A
#
# COMPACT_ATOMS: atom_id res chain seq x y z
N MET A 1 -8.16 27.16 -5.83
CA MET A 1 -8.84 25.87 -5.56
C MET A 1 -7.90 24.71 -5.88
N LEU A 2 -7.22 24.73 -7.03
CA LEU A 2 -6.20 23.74 -7.41
C LEU A 2 -5.08 23.53 -6.38
N SER A 3 -4.44 24.61 -5.88
CA SER A 3 -3.40 24.50 -4.86
C SER A 3 -3.88 23.78 -3.58
N TYR A 4 -5.10 24.07 -3.13
CA TYR A 4 -5.70 23.38 -1.98
C TYR A 4 -5.92 21.87 -2.25
N GLN A 5 -6.41 21.52 -3.44
CA GLN A 5 -6.61 20.12 -3.82
C GLN A 5 -5.28 19.36 -3.93
N LEU A 6 -4.25 19.99 -4.52
CA LEU A 6 -2.90 19.44 -4.61
C LEU A 6 -2.30 19.21 -3.22
N GLN A 7 -2.34 20.22 -2.36
CA GLN A 7 -1.80 20.12 -1.00
C GLN A 7 -2.54 19.05 -0.17
N SER A 8 -3.87 19.00 -0.29
CA SER A 8 -4.67 17.98 0.39
C SER A 8 -4.37 16.57 -0.11
N ALA A 9 -4.14 16.40 -1.42
CA ALA A 9 -3.76 15.13 -2.01
C ALA A 9 -2.35 14.69 -1.58
N ILE A 10 -1.39 15.62 -1.52
CA ILE A 10 -0.02 15.35 -1.01
C ILE A 10 -0.10 14.86 0.44
N LYS A 11 -0.90 15.49 1.29
CA LYS A 11 -1.07 15.09 2.69
C LYS A 11 -1.63 13.67 2.84
N ASP A 12 -2.56 13.26 1.97
CA ASP A 12 -3.05 11.88 1.98
C ASP A 12 -1.93 10.90 1.58
N LEU A 13 -1.11 11.24 0.58
CA LEU A 13 0.04 10.42 0.18
C LEU A 13 1.07 10.31 1.31
N GLU A 14 1.42 11.41 1.98
CA GLU A 14 2.32 11.41 3.13
C GLU A 14 1.80 10.48 4.25
N THR A 15 0.50 10.54 4.52
CA THR A 15 -0.16 9.67 5.50
C THR A 15 -0.05 8.21 5.09
N LEU A 16 -0.35 7.89 3.82
CA LEU A 16 -0.23 6.52 3.30
C LEU A 16 1.21 6.00 3.37
N ILE A 17 2.20 6.83 3.00
CA ILE A 17 3.63 6.49 3.08
C ILE A 17 4.03 6.23 4.53
N SER A 18 3.60 7.06 5.47
CA SER A 18 3.88 6.88 6.90
C SER A 18 3.31 5.56 7.40
N LEU A 19 2.02 5.29 7.15
CA LEU A 19 1.36 4.06 7.58
C LEU A 19 2.03 2.82 6.98
N SER A 20 2.41 2.85 5.69
CA SER A 20 3.13 1.73 5.07
C SER A 20 4.53 1.53 5.65
N ARG A 21 5.24 2.58 6.06
CA ARG A 21 6.52 2.46 6.77
C ARG A 21 6.33 1.86 8.17
N ASP A 22 5.29 2.28 8.87
CA ASP A 22 4.96 1.71 10.19
C ASP A 22 4.63 0.22 10.06
N ASP A 23 3.88 -0.17 9.04
CA ASP A 23 3.58 -1.58 8.78
C ASP A 23 4.84 -2.39 8.47
N ILE A 24 5.77 -1.82 7.69
CA ILE A 24 7.08 -2.44 7.43
C ILE A 24 7.85 -2.67 8.73
N ASN A 25 7.90 -1.66 9.61
CA ASN A 25 8.61 -1.77 10.89
C ASN A 25 7.95 -2.81 11.80
N ASP A 26 6.62 -2.82 11.86
CA ASP A 26 5.85 -3.79 12.62
C ASP A 26 6.06 -5.23 12.12
N ILE A 27 6.17 -5.45 10.81
CA ILE A 27 6.56 -6.78 10.28
C ILE A 27 7.94 -7.20 10.81
N LYS A 28 8.93 -6.28 10.81
CA LYS A 28 10.29 -6.59 11.29
C LYS A 28 10.31 -6.98 12.77
N GLU A 29 9.43 -6.37 13.57
CA GLU A 29 9.28 -6.64 15.00
C GLU A 29 8.29 -7.78 15.30
N ALA A 30 7.75 -8.46 14.28
CA ALA A 30 6.70 -9.47 14.40
C ALA A 30 5.42 -8.98 15.12
N LYS A 31 5.11 -7.68 15.02
CA LYS A 31 3.91 -7.03 15.57
C LYS A 31 2.82 -6.91 14.51
N HIS A 32 2.08 -7.98 14.24
CA HIS A 32 1.15 -8.00 13.09
C HIS A 32 -0.23 -7.37 13.35
N ASN A 33 -0.66 -7.24 14.61
CA ASN A 33 -2.01 -6.78 14.94
C ASN A 33 -2.33 -5.33 14.52
N PRO A 34 -1.44 -4.32 14.71
CA PRO A 34 -1.74 -2.93 14.36
C PRO A 34 -2.05 -2.69 12.88
N GLN A 35 -1.62 -3.59 11.99
CA GLN A 35 -1.83 -3.47 10.55
C GLN A 35 -3.31 -3.56 10.16
N PHE A 36 -4.11 -4.30 10.94
CA PHE A 36 -5.55 -4.43 10.73
C PHE A 36 -6.29 -3.13 11.07
N ASP A 37 -5.89 -2.45 12.15
CA ASP A 37 -6.48 -1.16 12.53
C ASP A 37 -6.17 -0.09 11.47
N ARG A 38 -4.91 -0.06 11.01
CA ARG A 38 -4.46 0.88 9.96
C ARG A 38 -5.06 0.60 8.58
N LEU A 39 -5.58 -0.60 8.33
CA LEU A 39 -6.20 -0.94 7.04
C LEU A 39 -7.37 -0.01 6.72
N SER A 40 -8.27 0.18 7.69
CA SER A 40 -9.43 1.05 7.53
C SER A 40 -9.04 2.49 7.17
N ILE A 41 -8.01 3.02 7.85
CA ILE A 41 -7.47 4.36 7.63
C ILE A 41 -6.84 4.45 6.23
N LYS A 42 -6.06 3.45 5.82
CA LYS A 42 -5.43 3.42 4.48
C LYS A 42 -6.50 3.40 3.37
N GLU A 43 -7.55 2.60 3.52
CA GLU A 43 -8.65 2.56 2.55
C GLU A 43 -9.38 3.90 2.43
N GLU A 44 -9.65 4.57 3.56
CA GLU A 44 -10.24 5.91 3.58
C GLU A 44 -9.34 6.92 2.85
N LYS A 45 -8.03 6.89 3.12
CA LYS A 45 -7.06 7.81 2.50
C LYS A 45 -6.89 7.56 1.01
N ILE A 46 -6.91 6.30 0.56
CA ILE A 46 -6.90 5.96 -0.87
C ILE A 46 -8.13 6.53 -1.56
N LYS A 47 -9.33 6.31 -1.00
CA LYS A 47 -10.58 6.87 -1.57
C LYS A 47 -10.55 8.39 -1.61
N SER A 48 -10.06 9.03 -0.54
CA SER A 48 -9.92 10.48 -0.48
C SER A 48 -8.97 11.01 -1.55
N PHE A 49 -7.83 10.35 -1.73
CA PHE A 49 -6.85 10.68 -2.76
C PHE A 49 -7.42 10.53 -4.18
N GLU A 50 -8.12 9.44 -4.48
CA GLU A 50 -8.74 9.21 -5.79
C GLU A 50 -9.77 10.29 -6.15
N GLN A 51 -10.58 10.71 -5.17
CA GLN A 51 -11.54 11.80 -5.35
C GLN A 51 -10.83 13.12 -5.63
N LYS A 52 -9.78 13.45 -4.86
CA LYS A 52 -8.98 14.68 -5.06
C LYS A 52 -8.28 14.67 -6.39
N LYS A 53 -7.72 13.54 -6.82
CA LYS A 53 -7.14 13.37 -8.15
C LYS A 53 -8.16 13.68 -9.24
N ALA A 54 -9.37 13.13 -9.14
CA ALA A 54 -10.42 13.41 -10.11
C ALA A 54 -10.84 14.90 -10.12
N MET A 55 -10.79 15.59 -8.97
CA MET A 55 -11.03 17.04 -8.90
C MET A 55 -9.90 17.83 -9.56
N ILE A 56 -8.64 17.49 -9.29
CA ILE A 56 -7.46 18.09 -9.91
C ILE A 56 -7.53 17.95 -11.44
N ASP A 57 -7.82 16.75 -11.94
CA ASP A 57 -7.92 16.47 -13.37
C ASP A 57 -9.03 17.33 -14.04
N ARG A 58 -10.16 17.51 -13.35
CA ARG A 58 -11.27 18.39 -13.82
C ARG A 58 -10.87 19.86 -13.83
N GLU A 59 -10.19 20.33 -12.79
CA GLU A 59 -9.75 21.73 -12.72
C GLU A 59 -8.69 22.04 -13.78
N ILE A 60 -7.72 21.15 -13.99
CA ILE A 60 -6.72 21.26 -15.06
C ILE A 60 -7.40 21.27 -16.43
N SER A 61 -8.35 20.36 -16.67
CA SER A 61 -9.11 20.31 -17.94
C SER A 61 -9.92 21.60 -18.17
N LYS A 62 -10.49 22.17 -17.11
CA LYS A 62 -11.20 23.46 -17.19
C LYS A 62 -10.26 24.61 -17.52
N LEU A 63 -9.07 24.66 -16.91
CA LEU A 63 -8.06 25.67 -17.21
C LEU A 63 -7.59 25.60 -18.68
N MET A 64 -7.34 24.38 -19.18
CA MET A 64 -6.92 24.17 -20.57
C MET A 64 -8.00 24.51 -21.58
N THR A 65 -9.28 24.25 -21.27
CA THR A 65 -10.40 24.60 -22.16
C THR A 65 -10.70 26.11 -22.17
N GLN A 66 -10.43 26.82 -21.06
CA GLN A 66 -10.57 28.27 -20.98
C GLN A 66 -9.42 29.00 -21.69
N HIS A 67 -8.24 28.39 -21.77
CA HIS A 67 -7.06 28.95 -22.44
C HIS A 67 -6.47 27.96 -23.47
N PRO A 68 -7.15 27.73 -24.60
CA PRO A 68 -6.77 26.70 -25.57
C PRO A 68 -5.44 26.94 -26.29
N THR A 69 -4.92 28.17 -26.25
CA THR A 69 -3.67 28.56 -26.91
C THR A 69 -2.45 28.61 -26.00
N ALA A 70 -2.64 28.50 -24.68
CA ALA A 70 -1.55 28.56 -23.71
C ALA A 70 -1.22 27.14 -23.18
N PRO A 71 0.06 26.75 -23.10
CA PRO A 71 0.45 25.50 -22.49
C PRO A 71 0.15 25.51 -21.00
N LEU A 72 -0.16 24.35 -20.42
CA LEU A 72 -0.47 24.21 -18.97
C LEU A 72 0.63 24.82 -18.09
N SER A 73 1.89 24.80 -18.55
CA SER A 73 3.01 25.40 -17.84
C SER A 73 2.93 26.91 -17.66
N GLU A 74 2.27 27.61 -18.58
CA GLU A 74 2.07 29.07 -18.51
C GLU A 74 0.78 29.43 -17.74
N LEU A 75 -0.10 28.45 -17.53
CA LEU A 75 -1.38 28.62 -16.83
C LEU A 75 -1.28 28.40 -15.32
N LEU A 76 -0.21 27.73 -14.88
CA LEU A 76 0.05 27.44 -13.48
C LEU A 76 1.07 28.44 -12.91
N ASP A 77 0.85 28.84 -11.67
CA ASP A 77 1.84 29.61 -10.92
C ASP A 77 3.00 28.70 -10.45
N ASN A 78 4.09 29.32 -9.99
CA ASN A 78 5.27 28.58 -9.51
C ASN A 78 4.95 27.63 -8.34
N GLU A 79 3.97 27.97 -7.49
CA GLU A 79 3.58 27.14 -6.34
C GLU A 79 2.87 25.87 -6.81
N GLN A 80 1.93 25.98 -7.76
CA GLN A 80 1.20 24.87 -8.34
C GLN A 80 2.12 23.91 -9.10
N HIS A 81 3.15 24.45 -9.78
CA HIS A 81 4.21 23.64 -10.38
C HIS A 81 4.97 22.83 -9.34
N GLN A 82 5.45 23.48 -8.28
CA GLN A 82 6.15 22.81 -7.18
C GLN A 82 5.28 21.74 -6.50
N GLN A 83 3.99 22.03 -6.31
CA GLN A 83 3.04 21.08 -5.74
C GLN A 83 2.79 19.87 -6.65
N LEU A 84 2.68 20.07 -7.97
CA LEU A 84 2.54 18.96 -8.91
C LEU A 84 3.79 18.07 -8.96
N ASP A 85 4.97 18.66 -8.88
CA ASP A 85 6.22 17.88 -8.84
C ASP A 85 6.34 17.12 -7.52
N SER A 86 6.05 17.78 -6.40
CA SER A 86 5.97 17.12 -5.09
C SER A 86 4.95 15.97 -5.08
N LEU A 87 3.79 16.13 -5.72
CA LEU A 87 2.79 15.07 -5.85
C LEU A 87 3.35 13.85 -6.60
N LYS A 88 4.10 14.06 -7.70
CA LYS A 88 4.75 12.97 -8.45
C LYS A 88 5.80 12.26 -7.62
N GLU A 89 6.62 13.00 -6.89
CA GLU A 89 7.65 12.45 -6.01
C GLU A 89 7.03 11.57 -4.92
N HIS A 90 5.97 12.06 -4.25
CA HIS A 90 5.25 11.31 -3.22
C HIS A 90 4.56 10.05 -3.78
N LEU A 91 4.01 10.11 -4.99
CA LEU A 91 3.45 8.92 -5.65
C LEU A 91 4.52 7.88 -5.96
N SER A 92 5.68 8.30 -6.44
CA SER A 92 6.82 7.41 -6.71
C SER A 92 7.30 6.75 -5.41
N LEU A 93 7.44 7.54 -4.34
CA LEU A 93 7.83 7.06 -3.03
C LEU A 93 6.81 6.10 -2.43
N LEU A 94 5.51 6.40 -2.53
CA LEU A 94 4.45 5.50 -2.07
C LEU A 94 4.51 4.15 -2.80
N ARG A 95 4.73 4.17 -4.13
CA ARG A 95 4.90 2.95 -4.92
C ARG A 95 6.09 2.12 -4.42
N GLU A 96 7.23 2.76 -4.18
CA GLU A 96 8.44 2.09 -3.69
C GLU A 96 8.21 1.45 -2.32
N VAL A 97 7.71 2.23 -1.35
CA VAL A 97 7.45 1.76 0.01
C VAL A 97 6.42 0.62 0.01
N ASN A 98 5.33 0.76 -0.75
CA ASN A 98 4.32 -0.29 -0.85
C ASN A 98 4.87 -1.58 -1.50
N GLN A 99 5.77 -1.45 -2.49
CA GLN A 99 6.43 -2.61 -3.08
C GLN A 99 7.33 -3.33 -2.07
N GLN A 100 8.05 -2.59 -1.22
CA GLN A 100 8.85 -3.16 -0.13
C GLN A 100 7.96 -3.89 0.89
N TYR A 101 6.88 -3.24 1.32
CA TYR A 101 5.87 -3.84 2.20
C TYR A 101 5.31 -5.15 1.64
N ALA A 102 4.86 -5.16 0.38
CA ALA A 102 4.30 -6.35 -0.26
C ALA A 102 5.30 -7.52 -0.30
N LYS A 103 6.58 -7.25 -0.63
CA LYS A 103 7.63 -8.28 -0.60
C LYS A 103 7.81 -8.89 0.78
N MET A 104 7.75 -8.07 1.84
CA MET A 104 7.85 -8.55 3.22
C MET A 104 6.65 -9.40 3.62
N VAL A 105 5.42 -8.96 3.33
CA VAL A 105 4.20 -9.72 3.59
C VAL A 105 4.26 -11.10 2.92
N LEU A 106 4.65 -11.15 1.64
CA LEU A 106 4.78 -12.40 0.91
C LEU A 106 5.86 -13.32 1.51
N SER A 107 6.99 -12.76 1.92
CA SER A 107 8.08 -13.52 2.53
C SER A 107 7.66 -14.13 3.87
N VAL A 108 6.96 -13.37 4.71
CA VAL A 108 6.43 -13.83 6.00
C VAL A 108 5.35 -14.89 5.80
N GLY A 109 4.42 -14.68 4.86
CA GLY A 109 3.41 -15.67 4.52
C GLY A 109 4.02 -16.98 4.01
N SER A 110 5.02 -16.89 3.13
CA SER A 110 5.76 -18.06 2.65
C SER A 110 6.47 -18.78 3.79
N PHE A 111 7.11 -18.05 4.71
CA PHE A 111 7.80 -18.62 5.85
C PHE A 111 6.85 -19.42 6.75
N TYR A 112 5.71 -18.84 7.13
CA TYR A 112 4.72 -19.55 7.96
C TYR A 112 4.13 -20.76 7.24
N ASN A 113 3.85 -20.66 5.93
CA ASN A 113 3.37 -21.80 5.15
C ASN A 113 4.40 -22.94 5.12
N THR A 114 5.68 -22.65 4.88
CA THR A 114 6.74 -23.67 4.90
C THR A 114 6.92 -24.27 6.29
N LEU A 115 6.79 -23.50 7.37
CA LEU A 115 6.79 -24.04 8.73
C LEU A 115 5.62 -25.00 8.97
N LEU A 116 4.42 -24.63 8.55
CA LEU A 116 3.23 -25.48 8.67
C LEU A 116 3.38 -26.78 7.88
N GLU A 117 3.91 -26.73 6.66
CA GLU A 117 4.18 -27.92 5.83
C GLU A 117 5.20 -28.88 6.48
N ARG A 118 6.18 -28.35 7.22
CA ARG A 118 7.16 -29.17 7.95
C ARG A 118 6.62 -29.72 9.27
N LEU A 119 5.76 -28.97 9.96
CA LEU A 119 5.16 -29.37 11.24
C LEU A 119 4.04 -30.40 11.06
N VAL A 120 3.25 -30.26 10.00
CA VAL A 120 2.22 -31.23 9.61
C VAL A 120 2.68 -31.88 8.30
N PRO A 121 3.50 -32.96 8.36
CA PRO A 121 3.86 -33.67 7.16
C PRO A 121 2.58 -34.18 6.48
N THR A 122 2.21 -33.55 5.38
CA THR A 122 1.12 -34.02 4.53
C THR A 122 1.72 -34.99 3.53
N GLN A 123 1.31 -36.26 3.57
CA GLN A 123 1.65 -37.23 2.53
C GLN A 123 0.55 -37.21 1.47
N MET A 124 0.96 -37.30 0.21
CA MET A 124 0.02 -37.53 -0.88
C MET A 124 -0.44 -38.99 -0.82
N GLN A 125 -1.69 -39.23 -0.44
CA GLN A 125 -2.33 -40.54 -0.56
C GLN A 125 -3.17 -40.53 -1.85
N GLY A 126 -2.52 -40.86 -2.97
CA GLY A 126 -3.09 -40.69 -4.31
C GLY A 126 -3.17 -39.21 -4.71
N TYR A 127 -4.34 -38.74 -5.20
CA TYR A 127 -4.58 -37.35 -5.59
C TYR A 127 -5.08 -36.45 -4.45
N GLN A 128 -5.27 -37.00 -3.24
CA GLN A 128 -5.68 -36.23 -2.07
C GLN A 128 -4.46 -35.96 -1.16
N LYS A 129 -4.28 -34.68 -0.80
CA LYS A 129 -3.41 -34.29 0.32
C LYS A 129 -4.12 -34.68 1.62
N VAL A 130 -3.59 -35.69 2.30
CA VAL A 130 -4.10 -36.14 3.61
C VAL A 130 -3.04 -35.78 4.66
N ALA A 131 -3.44 -35.17 5.77
CA ALA A 131 -2.55 -34.98 6.91
C ALA A 131 -2.18 -36.35 7.47
N THR A 132 -0.89 -36.67 7.58
CA THR A 132 -0.48 -37.94 8.20
C THR A 132 -0.91 -37.93 9.67
N SER A 133 -1.53 -39.01 10.14
CA SER A 133 -2.02 -39.09 11.53
C SER A 133 -0.90 -39.21 12.56
N GLU A 134 0.35 -39.43 12.12
CA GLU A 134 1.53 -39.40 12.97
C GLU A 134 2.08 -37.98 13.06
N ALA A 135 1.31 -37.09 13.68
CA ALA A 135 1.92 -35.94 14.31
C ALA A 135 2.84 -36.47 15.42
N SER A 136 4.14 -36.54 15.14
CA SER A 136 5.22 -36.91 16.09
C SER A 136 5.25 -36.09 17.39
N PHE A 137 4.29 -35.19 17.59
CA PHE A 137 4.19 -34.27 18.71
C PHE A 137 3.45 -34.85 19.93
N LEU A 138 2.73 -35.97 19.80
CA LEU A 138 1.98 -36.60 20.91
C LEU A 138 2.36 -38.08 21.10
N GLU A 139 3.66 -38.39 21.21
CA GLU A 139 4.04 -39.58 21.97
C GLU A 139 4.00 -39.23 23.46
N ILE A 140 2.88 -39.55 24.11
CA ILE A 140 2.83 -39.66 25.57
C ILE A 140 3.79 -40.79 25.94
N ARG A 141 4.97 -40.47 26.47
CA ARG A 141 5.79 -41.44 27.18
C ARG A 141 5.08 -41.78 28.49
N ALA A 142 4.35 -42.90 28.48
CA ALA A 142 3.88 -43.60 29.67
C ALA A 142 4.87 -44.71 30.04
#